data_AF-A0A9W5IWS5-F1
#
_entry.id   AF-A0A9W5IWS5-F1
#
_cell.length_a   1.000
_cell.length_b   1.000
_cell.length_c   1.000
_cell.angle_alpha   90.00
_cell.angle_beta   90.00
_cell.angle_gamma   90.00
#
_symmetry.space_group_name_H-M   'P 1'
#
loop_
_entity.id
_entity.type
_entity.pdbx_description
1 polymer ?
#
loop_
_entity_poly.entity_id
_entity_poly.type
_entity_poly.pdbx_seq_one_letter_code
_entity_poly.pdbx_strand_id
1 'polypeptide(L)'
;MCYIVPIIRPMPKNIMETEDYLSRMPFTIVFIDPLHNDFQGSSRKINEYIGRIPAALPRLHQPKFAEKILEMAAHCCNMRVVVRNADSLVKHELHYIVRNGVFCSDEKMWTFINDPDNLAVVVSQP
;
A
#
# COMPACT_ATOMS: atom_id res chain seq x y z
N MET A 1 -0.32 -6.76 -17.89
CA MET A 1 -1.20 -5.74 -17.27
C MET A 1 -0.97 -5.78 -15.77
N CYS A 2 -0.40 -4.76 -15.14
CA CYS A 2 -0.32 -4.72 -13.67
C CYS A 2 -1.67 -4.23 -13.11
N TYR A 3 -2.16 -4.81 -12.02
CA TYR A 3 -3.42 -4.38 -11.41
C TYR A 3 -3.08 -3.39 -10.30
N ILE A 4 -3.63 -2.19 -10.42
CA ILE A 4 -3.48 -1.10 -9.47
C ILE A 4 -4.84 -0.96 -8.79
N VAL A 5 -4.90 -1.23 -7.49
CA VAL A 5 -6.15 -1.16 -6.72
C VAL A 5 -6.00 -0.05 -5.67
N PRO A 6 -6.60 1.13 -5.86
CA PRO A 6 -6.76 2.09 -4.77
C PRO A 6 -7.84 1.66 -3.80
N ILE A 7 -7.69 2.06 -2.54
CA ILE A 7 -8.77 1.96 -1.55
C ILE A 7 -8.88 3.29 -0.81
N ILE A 8 -10.06 3.91 -0.92
CA ILE A 8 -10.54 4.93 0.01
C ILE A 8 -11.91 4.43 0.47
N ARG A 9 -12.05 4.05 1.76
CA ARG A 9 -13.35 3.67 2.34
C ARG A 9 -13.57 4.34 3.70
N PRO A 10 -14.80 4.80 4.01
CA PRO A 10 -15.14 5.30 5.32
C PRO A 10 -15.17 4.16 6.37
N MET A 11 -14.82 4.49 7.63
CA MET A 11 -14.71 3.52 8.73
C MET A 11 -16.03 2.78 9.04
N PRO A 12 -16.05 1.43 9.06
CA PRO A 12 -17.14 0.66 9.64
C PRO A 12 -16.98 0.47 11.17
N LYS A 13 -18.12 0.34 11.86
CA LYS A 13 -18.26 0.37 13.33
C LYS A 13 -18.11 -0.98 14.05
N ASN A 14 -17.74 -2.08 13.39
CA ASN A 14 -17.77 -3.41 14.03
C ASN A 14 -16.46 -4.19 13.87
N ILE A 15 -15.95 -4.68 15.00
CA ILE A 15 -14.63 -5.29 15.19
C ILE A 15 -14.83 -6.78 15.40
N MET A 16 -14.70 -7.58 14.34
CA MET A 16 -14.35 -9.01 14.37
C MET A 16 -14.32 -9.48 12.90
N GLU A 17 -13.27 -10.21 12.52
CA GLU A 17 -12.87 -10.65 11.16
C GLU A 17 -11.95 -9.69 10.39
N THR A 18 -10.65 -10.06 10.38
CA THR A 18 -9.55 -9.48 9.59
C THR A 18 -9.46 -7.96 9.64
N GLU A 19 -8.77 -7.44 10.66
CA GLU A 19 -8.44 -6.02 10.75
C GLU A 19 -7.58 -5.60 9.54
N ASP A 20 -8.23 -5.03 8.53
CA ASP A 20 -7.57 -4.45 7.37
C ASP A 20 -6.96 -3.09 7.76
N TYR A 21 -5.83 -3.16 8.47
CA TYR A 21 -5.09 -1.98 8.96
C TYR A 21 -4.62 -1.07 7.84
N LEU A 22 -4.24 -1.66 6.71
CA LEU A 22 -3.75 -0.94 5.54
C LEU A 22 -4.81 -0.01 4.94
N SER A 23 -6.06 -0.46 4.85
CA SER A 23 -7.18 0.38 4.38
C SER A 23 -7.48 1.60 5.27
N ARG A 24 -6.98 1.59 6.52
CA ARG A 24 -7.24 2.62 7.53
C ARG A 24 -6.12 3.66 7.64
N MET A 25 -5.06 3.52 6.86
CA MET A 25 -3.93 4.45 6.90
C MET A 25 -4.31 5.80 6.26
N PRO A 26 -3.78 6.92 6.77
CA PRO A 26 -4.13 8.27 6.29
C PRO A 26 -3.47 8.64 4.94
N PHE A 27 -2.87 7.68 4.26
CA PHE A 27 -2.18 7.81 2.99
C PHE A 27 -2.57 6.64 2.08
N THR A 28 -2.40 6.81 0.76
CA THR A 28 -2.87 5.80 -0.19
C THR A 28 -1.81 4.72 -0.38
N ILE A 29 -2.22 3.46 -0.28
CA ILE A 29 -1.34 2.31 -0.47
C ILE A 29 -1.71 1.61 -1.78
N VAL A 30 -0.72 1.38 -2.63
CA VAL A 30 -0.88 0.71 -3.92
C VAL A 30 -0.02 -0.55 -3.95
N PHE A 31 -0.64 -1.69 -4.21
CA PHE A 31 0.10 -2.94 -4.41
C PHE A 31 0.50 -3.10 -5.87
N ILE A 32 1.74 -3.52 -6.11
CA ILE A 32 2.23 -3.90 -7.44
C ILE A 32 2.55 -5.39 -7.41
N ASP A 33 1.64 -6.22 -7.93
CA ASP A 33 1.74 -7.69 -7.96
C ASP A 33 1.60 -8.24 -9.40
N PRO A 34 2.56 -9.03 -9.91
CA PRO A 34 2.48 -9.64 -11.24
C PRO A 34 1.40 -10.73 -11.34
N LEU A 35 0.95 -11.29 -10.21
CA LEU A 35 -0.03 -12.37 -10.20
C LEU A 35 -1.49 -11.89 -10.28
N HIS A 36 -1.72 -10.58 -10.39
CA HIS A 36 -3.06 -10.00 -10.50
C HIS A 36 -3.96 -10.39 -9.32
N ASN A 37 -3.37 -10.47 -8.12
CA ASN A 37 -4.13 -10.63 -6.90
C ASN A 37 -4.92 -9.36 -6.61
N ASP A 38 -6.08 -9.51 -5.99
CA ASP A 38 -6.82 -8.39 -5.44
C ASP A 38 -6.08 -7.78 -4.23
N PHE A 39 -6.51 -6.59 -3.82
CA PHE A 39 -5.92 -5.92 -2.67
C PHE A 39 -5.92 -6.80 -1.42
N GLN A 40 -6.98 -7.57 -1.16
CA GLN A 40 -7.08 -8.43 0.01
C GLN A 40 -6.00 -9.53 -0.01
N GLY A 41 -5.77 -10.15 -1.16
CA GLY A 41 -4.74 -11.15 -1.37
C GLY A 41 -3.33 -10.59 -1.18
N SER A 42 -3.07 -9.40 -1.73
CA SER A 42 -1.76 -8.74 -1.61
C SER A 42 -1.51 -8.16 -0.20
N SER A 43 -2.55 -7.68 0.48
CA SER A 43 -2.45 -7.03 1.79
C SER A 43 -2.43 -8.00 2.98
N ARG A 44 -2.93 -9.23 2.81
CA ARG A 44 -3.09 -10.23 3.89
C ARG A 44 -1.84 -10.41 4.75
N LYS A 45 -0.68 -10.68 4.13
CA LYS A 45 0.57 -10.93 4.87
C LYS A 45 1.07 -9.71 5.64
N ILE A 46 0.84 -8.52 5.09
CA ILE A 46 1.22 -7.25 5.73
C ILE A 46 0.29 -6.97 6.92
N ASN A 47 -1.02 -7.15 6.75
CA ASN A 47 -2.00 -7.02 7.82
C ASN A 47 -1.75 -8.05 8.95
N GLU A 48 -1.40 -9.29 8.62
CA GLU A 48 -0.99 -10.31 9.59
C GLU A 48 0.26 -9.90 10.37
N TYR A 49 1.25 -9.30 9.71
CA TYR A 49 2.46 -8.79 10.38
C TYR A 49 2.12 -7.66 11.35
N ILE A 50 1.36 -6.65 10.90
CA ILE A 50 0.97 -5.50 11.71
C ILE A 50 0.14 -5.95 12.93
N GLY A 51 -0.77 -6.91 12.75
CA GLY A 51 -1.58 -7.48 13.83
C GLY A 51 -0.76 -8.17 14.94
N ARG A 52 0.48 -8.57 14.67
CA ARG A 52 1.41 -9.12 15.70
C ARG A 52 2.07 -8.04 16.55
N ILE A 53 1.86 -6.76 16.24
CA ILE A 53 2.44 -5.63 16.96
C ILE A 53 1.32 -4.70 17.46
N PRO A 54 0.57 -5.09 18.52
CA PRO A 54 -0.56 -4.32 19.01
C PRO A 54 -0.21 -2.87 19.38
N ALA A 55 1.02 -2.63 19.85
CA ALA A 55 1.53 -1.30 20.19
C ALA A 55 1.72 -0.37 18.97
N ALA A 56 1.78 -0.92 17.75
CA ALA A 56 1.88 -0.14 16.52
C ALA A 56 0.54 0.43 16.08
N LEU A 57 -0.57 -0.28 16.34
CA LEU A 57 -1.92 0.07 15.89
C LEU A 57 -2.34 1.51 16.20
N PRO A 58 -2.21 2.02 17.45
CA PRO A 58 -2.62 3.38 17.76
C PRO A 58 -1.74 4.44 17.07
N ARG A 59 -0.59 4.06 16.49
CA ARG A 59 0.39 4.97 15.88
C ARG A 59 0.40 4.92 14.36
N LEU A 60 -0.39 4.05 13.72
CA LEU A 60 -0.46 3.94 12.25
C LEU A 60 -1.02 5.20 11.58
N HIS A 61 -1.66 6.10 12.34
CA HIS A 61 -2.07 7.43 11.86
C HIS A 61 -0.88 8.39 11.67
N GLN A 62 0.31 8.08 12.20
CA GLN A 62 1.49 8.92 12.10
C GLN A 62 2.26 8.50 10.84
N PRO A 63 2.34 9.33 9.77
CA PRO A 63 2.88 8.92 8.48
C PRO A 63 4.28 8.31 8.56
N LYS A 64 5.22 8.99 9.23
CA LYS A 64 6.60 8.51 9.41
C LYS A 64 6.70 7.18 10.16
N PHE A 65 5.82 6.95 11.13
CA PHE A 65 5.81 5.69 11.88
C PHE A 65 5.23 4.57 11.03
N ALA A 66 4.11 4.85 10.37
CA ALA A 66 3.42 3.89 9.53
C ALA A 66 4.28 3.49 8.33
N GLU A 67 4.97 4.43 7.67
CA GLU A 67 5.99 4.18 6.66
C GLU A 67 7.02 3.15 7.17
N LYS A 68 7.58 3.37 8.36
CA LYS A 68 8.59 2.46 8.90
C LYS A 68 8.05 1.07 9.20
N ILE A 69 6.84 0.98 9.73
CA ILE A 69 6.17 -0.30 9.97
C ILE A 69 5.88 -1.02 8.65
N LEU A 70 5.46 -0.31 7.61
CA LEU A 70 5.23 -0.87 6.29
C LEU A 70 6.53 -1.39 5.68
N GLU A 71 7.64 -0.65 5.77
CA GLU A 71 8.95 -1.12 5.32
C GLU A 71 9.33 -2.44 5.98
N MET A 72 9.18 -2.53 7.30
CA MET A 72 9.49 -3.75 8.05
C MET A 72 8.58 -4.92 7.65
N ALA A 73 7.27 -4.66 7.57
CA ALA A 73 6.28 -5.67 7.19
C ALA A 73 6.52 -6.19 5.76
N ALA A 74 6.75 -5.28 4.82
CA ALA A 74 7.04 -5.60 3.42
C ALA A 74 8.32 -6.42 3.29
N HIS A 75 9.39 -6.02 3.98
CA HIS A 75 10.65 -6.76 3.99
C HIS A 75 10.46 -8.20 4.47
N CYS A 76 9.72 -8.41 5.56
CA CYS A 76 9.37 -9.75 6.06
C CYS A 76 8.54 -10.58 5.07
N CYS A 77 7.84 -9.93 4.13
CA CYS A 77 7.01 -10.56 3.12
C CYS A 77 7.68 -10.70 1.74
N ASN A 78 8.99 -10.42 1.63
CA ASN A 78 9.72 -10.38 0.37
C ASN A 78 9.14 -9.33 -0.62
N MET A 79 8.80 -8.17 -0.06
CA MET A 79 8.28 -7.00 -0.75
C MET A 79 9.13 -5.76 -0.39
N ARG A 80 8.96 -4.67 -1.14
CA ARG A 80 9.62 -3.37 -0.97
C ARG A 80 8.57 -2.27 -0.91
N VAL A 81 8.71 -1.34 0.03
CA VAL A 81 7.91 -0.11 0.05
C VAL A 81 8.65 1.00 -0.70
N VAL A 82 7.92 1.76 -1.50
CA VAL A 82 8.42 2.92 -2.22
C VAL A 82 7.45 4.08 -1.96
N VAL A 83 7.98 5.23 -1.52
CA VAL A 83 7.17 6.40 -1.22
C VAL A 83 7.29 7.42 -2.35
N ARG A 84 6.15 7.94 -2.78
CA ARG A 84 6.07 9.08 -3.69
C ARG A 84 5.27 10.19 -3.02
N ASN A 85 5.88 11.37 -2.95
CA ASN A 85 5.15 12.58 -2.62
C ASN A 85 4.15 12.83 -3.76
N ALA A 86 2.87 12.86 -3.45
CA ALA A 86 1.88 13.15 -4.45
C ALA A 86 2.06 14.57 -5.00
N ASP A 87 1.76 14.71 -6.29
CA ASP A 87 1.77 15.99 -7.00
C ASP A 87 0.51 16.79 -6.65
N SER A 88 0.37 17.98 -7.25
CA SER A 88 -0.72 18.93 -6.95
C SER A 88 -2.13 18.36 -7.16
N LEU A 89 -2.28 17.20 -7.81
CA LEU A 89 -3.55 16.55 -8.11
C LEU A 89 -4.06 15.64 -6.99
N VAL A 90 -3.17 15.08 -6.15
CA VAL A 90 -3.54 14.19 -5.03
C VAL A 90 -2.88 14.71 -3.76
N LYS A 91 -3.66 15.06 -2.73
CA LYS A 91 -3.13 15.75 -1.54
C LYS A 91 -2.43 14.85 -0.51
N HIS A 92 -2.33 13.55 -0.77
CA HIS A 92 -1.84 12.56 0.20
C HIS A 92 -0.60 11.83 -0.31
N GLU A 93 0.35 11.51 0.57
CA GLU A 93 1.49 10.64 0.24
C GLU A 93 1.01 9.30 -0.35
N LEU A 94 1.72 8.79 -1.36
CA LEU A 94 1.42 7.51 -2.01
C LEU A 94 2.52 6.51 -1.64
N HIS A 95 2.11 5.38 -1.08
CA HIS A 95 2.99 4.27 -0.73
C HIS A 95 2.76 3.10 -1.68
N TYR A 96 3.77 2.74 -2.47
CA TYR A 96 3.73 1.55 -3.32
C TYR A 96 4.37 0.37 -2.59
N ILE A 97 3.67 -0.76 -2.51
CA ILE A 97 4.22 -2.03 -2.03
C ILE A 97 4.47 -2.92 -3.24
N VAL A 98 5.74 -3.14 -3.55
CA VAL A 98 6.20 -3.86 -4.74
C VAL A 98 6.73 -5.23 -4.32
N ARG A 99 6.25 -6.29 -4.96
CA ARG A 99 6.81 -7.63 -4.73
C ARG A 99 8.20 -7.76 -5.37
N ASN A 100 9.13 -8.41 -4.67
CA ASN A 100 10.45 -8.65 -5.25
C ASN A 100 10.33 -9.48 -6.53
N GLY A 101 10.97 -9.02 -7.61
CA GLY A 101 10.92 -9.63 -8.94
C GLY A 101 9.81 -9.13 -9.86
N VAL A 102 8.99 -8.14 -9.46
CA VAL A 102 8.04 -7.49 -10.38
C VAL A 102 8.77 -6.79 -11.53
N PHE A 103 9.80 -6.01 -11.20
CA PHE A 103 10.57 -5.24 -12.16
C PHE A 103 11.99 -5.79 -12.26
N CYS A 104 12.53 -5.85 -13.48
CA CYS A 104 13.89 -6.31 -13.70
C CYS A 104 14.96 -5.23 -13.42
N SER A 105 14.54 -3.98 -13.21
CA SER A 105 15.42 -2.88 -12.78
C SER A 105 14.63 -1.80 -12.03
N ASP A 106 15.34 -1.04 -11.19
CA ASP A 106 14.79 0.12 -10.48
C ASP A 106 14.27 1.18 -11.46
N GLU A 107 14.95 1.37 -12.61
CA GLU A 107 14.52 2.31 -13.64
C GLU A 107 13.12 1.97 -14.18
N LYS A 108 12.86 0.70 -14.53
CA LYS A 108 11.54 0.28 -15.02
C LYS A 108 10.45 0.39 -13.96
N MET A 109 10.80 0.12 -12.70
CA MET A 109 9.88 0.33 -11.58
C MET A 109 9.50 1.81 -11.48
N TRP A 110 10.49 2.71 -11.51
CA TRP A 110 10.25 4.14 -11.44
C TRP A 110 9.52 4.69 -12.67
N THR A 111 9.81 4.20 -13.88
CA THR A 111 9.03 4.53 -15.09
C THR A 111 7.57 4.12 -14.91
N PHE A 112 7.31 2.92 -14.40
CA PHE A 112 5.95 2.44 -14.15
C PHE A 112 5.21 3.29 -13.10
N ILE A 113 5.87 3.61 -11.98
CA ILE A 113 5.31 4.46 -10.91
C ILE A 113 5.07 5.89 -11.38
N ASN A 114 5.90 6.41 -12.27
CA ASN A 114 5.83 7.79 -12.76
C ASN A 114 4.88 7.98 -13.93
N ASP A 115 4.42 6.89 -14.55
CA ASP A 115 3.43 6.93 -15.62
C ASP A 115 2.07 7.41 -15.08
N PRO A 116 1.56 8.57 -15.54
CA PRO A 116 0.28 9.13 -15.08
C PRO A 116 -0.91 8.20 -15.30
N ASP A 117 -0.89 7.34 -16.32
CA ASP A 117 -2.00 6.44 -16.64
C ASP A 117 -2.11 5.30 -15.60
N ASN A 118 -0.98 4.87 -15.04
CA ASN A 118 -0.95 3.92 -13.93
C ASN A 118 -1.48 4.56 -12.62
N LEU A 119 -1.37 5.88 -12.48
CA LEU A 119 -1.84 6.62 -11.30
C LEU A 119 -3.30 7.03 -11.41
N ALA A 120 -3.82 7.28 -12.62
CA ALA A 120 -5.21 7.65 -12.83
C ALA A 120 -6.17 6.57 -12.27
N VAL A 121 -5.76 5.30 -12.35
CA VAL A 121 -6.46 4.15 -11.75
C VAL A 121 -6.62 4.30 -10.23
N VAL A 122 -5.73 5.03 -9.56
CA VAL A 122 -5.75 5.26 -8.10
C VAL A 122 -6.84 6.27 -7.69
N VAL A 123 -7.17 7.21 -8.58
CA VAL A 123 -8.09 8.34 -8.28
C VAL A 123 -9.52 8.02 -8.71
N SER A 124 -9.69 7.17 -9.73
CA SER A 124 -10.99 6.79 -10.27
C SER A 124 -11.56 5.53 -9.59
N GLN A 125 -11.85 5.60 -8.29
CA GLN A 125 -12.88 4.77 -7.69
C GLN A 125 -13.76 5.66 -6.79
N PRO A 126 -15.10 5.56 -6.91
CA PRO A 126 -16.06 6.44 -6.22
C PRO A 126 -16.06 6.28 -4.71
#